data_AF-A0A8T4Z321-F1
#
_entry.id   AF-A0A8T4Z321-F1
#
_cell.length_a   1.000
_cell.length_b   1.000
_cell.length_c   1.000
_cell.angle_alpha   90.00
_cell.angle_beta   90.00
_cell.angle_gamma   90.00
#
_symmetry.space_group_name_H-M   'P 1'
#
loop_
_entity.id
_entity.type
_entity.pdbx_description
1 polymer ?
#
loop_
_entity_poly.entity_id
_entity_poly.type
_entity_poly.pdbx_seq_one_letter_code
_entity_poly.pdbx_strand_id
1 'polypeptide(L)'
;MSQSEKRIATLSVTCPHCNTDFDIHITIPRVARAERQIGSNDVLNLFPEELRSMLRVEDAGDRFIVKPTRWLGKDRFNMAMTVIRRRNGEYIPAGKDSHFTIPKG
;
A
#
# COMPACT_ATOMS: atom_id res chain seq x y z
N MET A 1 11.16 -22.90 -8.84
CA MET A 1 9.87 -23.54 -9.17
C MET A 1 9.09 -23.66 -7.85
N SER A 2 8.18 -22.73 -7.55
CA SER A 2 7.43 -22.75 -6.28
C SER A 2 5.95 -22.94 -6.60
N GLN A 3 5.40 -24.08 -6.20
CA GLN A 3 4.02 -24.45 -6.45
C GLN A 3 3.11 -23.69 -5.48
N SER A 4 2.29 -22.80 -6.02
CA SER A 4 1.23 -22.12 -5.28
C SER A 4 0.10 -23.12 -4.98
N GLU A 5 0.09 -23.72 -3.79
CA GLU A 5 -0.98 -24.63 -3.37
C GLU A 5 -2.33 -23.89 -3.24
N LYS A 6 -3.28 -24.25 -4.11
CA LYS A 6 -4.68 -23.81 -4.04
C LYS A 6 -5.42 -24.70 -3.04
N ARG A 7 -6.20 -24.12 -2.12
CA ARG A 7 -7.10 -24.90 -1.27
C ARG A 7 -8.43 -25.04 -1.98
N ILE A 8 -8.81 -26.29 -2.26
CA ILE A 8 -10.12 -26.65 -2.81
C ILE A 8 -10.95 -27.14 -1.63
N ALA A 9 -12.10 -26.50 -1.41
CA ALA A 9 -13.12 -27.03 -0.50
C ALA A 9 -14.26 -27.58 -1.35
N THR A 10 -14.58 -28.85 -1.15
CA THR A 10 -15.75 -29.48 -1.77
C THR A 10 -16.85 -29.55 -0.73
N LEU A 11 -18.00 -28.96 -1.02
CA LEU A 11 -19.20 -29.08 -0.21
C LEU A 11 -20.24 -29.89 -1.00
N SER A 12 -20.61 -31.05 -0.47
CA SER A 12 -21.73 -31.82 -1.02
C SER A 12 -23.04 -31.28 -0.47
N VAL A 13 -23.96 -30.93 -1.36
CA VAL A 13 -25.28 -30.40 -1.02
C VAL A 13 -26.35 -31.21 -1.74
N THR A 14 -27.42 -31.53 -1.00
CA THR A 14 -28.59 -32.22 -1.55
C THR A 14 -29.61 -31.17 -1.99
N CYS A 15 -30.04 -31.23 -3.25
CA CYS A 15 -31.08 -30.34 -3.78
C CYS A 15 -32.44 -30.64 -3.10
N PRO A 16 -33.09 -29.69 -2.41
CA PRO A 16 -34.38 -29.93 -1.75
C PRO A 16 -35.54 -30.11 -2.73
N HIS A 17 -35.34 -29.85 -4.03
CA HIS A 17 -36.39 -29.91 -5.05
C HIS A 17 -36.42 -31.24 -5.82
N CYS A 18 -35.25 -31.82 -6.11
CA CYS A 18 -35.15 -33.07 -6.88
C CYS A 18 -34.33 -34.16 -6.18
N ASN A 19 -33.93 -33.92 -4.93
CA ASN A 19 -33.18 -34.85 -4.07
C ASN A 19 -31.91 -35.41 -4.71
N THR A 20 -31.33 -34.65 -5.66
CA THR A 20 -30.08 -34.97 -6.33
C THR A 20 -28.94 -34.31 -5.56
N ASP A 21 -27.90 -35.08 -5.29
CA ASP A 21 -26.67 -34.59 -4.67
C ASP A 21 -25.76 -33.95 -5.72
N PHE A 22 -25.19 -32.80 -5.39
CA PHE A 22 -24.18 -32.16 -6.23
C PHE A 22 -23.05 -31.56 -5.38
N ASP A 23 -21.85 -31.61 -5.94
CA ASP A 23 -20.64 -31.11 -5.31
C ASP A 23 -20.37 -29.67 -5.74
N ILE A 24 -20.29 -28.76 -4.76
CA ILE A 24 -19.84 -27.39 -4.97
C ILE A 24 -18.32 -27.36 -4.75
N HIS A 25 -17.57 -27.15 -5.82
CA HIS A 25 -16.13 -26.92 -5.76
C HIS A 25 -15.82 -25.44 -5.52
N ILE A 26 -15.49 -25.09 -4.29
CA ILE A 26 -15.02 -23.75 -3.95
C ILE A 26 -13.50 -23.72 -4.08
N THR A 27 -13.02 -23.04 -5.12
CA THR A 27 -11.59 -22.72 -5.25
C THR A 27 -11.35 -21.36 -4.61
N ILE A 28 -10.68 -21.34 -3.47
CA ILE A 28 -10.21 -20.09 -2.88
C ILE A 28 -8.82 -19.84 -3.45
N PRO A 29 -8.63 -18.92 -4.42
CA PRO A 29 -7.29 -18.47 -4.72
C PRO A 29 -6.74 -17.87 -3.43
N ARG A 30 -5.68 -18.45 -2.87
CA ARG A 30 -4.82 -17.63 -2.02
C ARG A 30 -4.38 -16.51 -2.93
N VAL A 31 -4.97 -15.33 -2.75
CA VAL A 31 -4.41 -14.09 -3.25
C VAL A 31 -3.03 -14.02 -2.59
N ALA A 32 -2.04 -14.60 -3.28
CA ALA A 32 -0.66 -14.19 -3.08
C ALA A 32 -0.75 -12.69 -3.17
N ARG A 33 -0.51 -12.04 -2.04
CA ARG A 33 -0.51 -10.58 -1.92
C ARG A 33 0.51 -10.17 -2.96
N ALA A 34 0.04 -9.86 -4.17
CA ALA A 34 0.91 -9.39 -5.22
C ALA A 34 1.58 -8.21 -4.56
N GLU A 35 2.91 -8.29 -4.41
CA GLU A 35 3.74 -7.17 -4.02
C GLU A 35 3.52 -6.14 -5.12
N ARG A 36 2.39 -5.43 -5.05
CA ARG A 36 2.11 -4.28 -5.91
C ARG A 36 3.25 -3.36 -5.57
N GLN A 37 4.19 -3.24 -6.49
CA GLN A 37 5.25 -2.27 -6.40
C GLN A 37 4.57 -0.93 -6.22
N ILE A 38 4.60 -0.43 -4.98
CA ILE A 38 4.04 0.87 -4.64
C ILE A 38 4.78 1.85 -5.55
N GLY A 39 4.06 2.67 -6.31
CA GLY A 39 4.64 3.70 -7.16
C GLY A 39 4.77 5.02 -6.41
N SER A 40 5.51 5.97 -6.99
CA SER A 40 5.61 7.33 -6.46
C SER A 40 4.24 8.02 -6.32
N ASN A 41 3.30 7.72 -7.24
CA ASN A 41 1.95 8.27 -7.19
C ASN A 41 1.11 7.68 -6.03
N ASP A 42 1.31 6.40 -5.70
CA ASP A 42 0.64 5.76 -4.57
C ASP A 42 1.09 6.40 -3.25
N VAL A 43 2.36 6.77 -3.16
CA VAL A 43 2.91 7.50 -2.01
C VAL A 43 2.31 8.90 -1.90
N LEU A 44 2.20 9.65 -3.02
CA LEU A 44 1.54 10.96 -3.02
C LEU A 44 0.08 10.87 -2.56
N ASN A 45 -0.63 9.81 -2.94
CA ASN A 45 -2.02 9.59 -2.55
C ASN A 45 -2.23 9.36 -1.05
N LEU A 46 -1.16 9.04 -0.29
CA LEU A 46 -1.21 8.96 1.17
C LEU A 46 -1.39 10.33 1.83
N PHE A 47 -1.02 11.40 1.13
CA PHE A 47 -1.12 12.76 1.65
C PHE A 47 -2.48 13.39 1.30
N PRO A 48 -3.01 14.26 2.18
CA PRO A 48 -4.12 15.16 1.88
C PRO A 48 -3.86 15.99 0.61
N GLU A 49 -4.92 16.33 -0.11
CA GLU A 49 -4.85 17.03 -1.40
C GLU A 49 -4.01 18.32 -1.36
N GLU A 50 -4.18 19.11 -0.30
CA GLU A 50 -3.43 20.35 -0.07
C GLU A 50 -1.91 20.18 0.02
N LEU A 51 -1.44 18.99 0.39
CA LEU A 51 -0.01 18.66 0.47
C LEU A 51 0.53 18.10 -0.83
N ARG A 52 -0.30 17.46 -1.66
CA ARG A 52 0.16 16.77 -2.88
C ARG A 52 0.86 17.70 -3.86
N SER A 53 0.36 18.92 -4.01
CA SER A 53 0.97 19.94 -4.89
C SER A 53 2.25 20.56 -4.32
N MET A 54 2.53 20.35 -3.03
CA MET A 54 3.68 20.88 -2.31
C MET A 54 4.79 19.84 -2.11
N LEU A 55 4.59 18.61 -2.59
CA LEU A 55 5.49 17.48 -2.37
C LEU A 55 5.87 16.84 -3.71
N ARG A 56 7.14 16.49 -3.85
CA ARG A 56 7.64 15.64 -4.93
C ARG A 56 8.11 14.33 -4.34
N VAL A 57 7.69 13.22 -4.94
CA VAL A 57 8.15 11.88 -4.54
C VAL A 57 9.16 11.37 -5.55
N GLU A 58 10.29 10.90 -5.05
CA GLU A 58 11.34 10.23 -5.80
C GLU A 58 11.46 8.79 -5.30
N ASP A 59 11.57 7.85 -6.23
CA ASP A 59 11.86 6.46 -5.92
C ASP A 59 13.37 6.27 -5.80
N ALA A 60 13.85 5.91 -4.60
CA ALA A 60 15.26 5.68 -4.30
C ALA A 60 15.59 4.18 -4.10
N GLY A 61 14.78 3.28 -4.66
CA GLY A 61 14.98 1.84 -4.57
C GLY A 61 14.35 1.23 -3.32
N ASP A 62 15.02 1.31 -2.17
CA ASP A 62 14.57 0.73 -0.89
C ASP A 62 13.55 1.61 -0.14
N ARG A 63 13.50 2.89 -0.51
CA ARG A 63 12.66 3.92 0.09
C ARG A 63 12.15 4.92 -0.94
N PHE A 64 11.12 5.66 -0.56
CA PHE A 64 10.72 6.88 -1.24
C PHE A 64 11.29 8.09 -0.53
N ILE A 65 11.76 9.05 -1.31
CA ILE A 65 12.18 10.37 -0.83
C ILE A 65 11.07 11.36 -1.17
N VAL A 66 10.47 11.97 -0.16
CA VAL A 66 9.41 12.96 -0.30
C VAL A 66 9.99 14.35 -0.01
N LYS A 67 10.17 15.17 -1.05
CA LYS A 67 10.77 16.50 -0.96
C LYS A 67 9.68 17.58 -0.97
N PRO A 68 9.66 18.49 0.01
CA PRO A 68 8.88 19.72 -0.11
C PRO A 68 9.38 20.56 -1.28
N THR A 69 8.47 21.00 -2.16
CA THR A 69 8.80 21.94 -3.26
C THR A 69 8.79 23.39 -2.80
N ARG A 70 8.25 23.64 -1.61
CA ARG A 70 8.16 24.96 -0.95
C ARG A 70 8.06 24.78 0.56
N TRP A 71 8.19 25.89 1.30
CA TRP A 71 7.99 25.88 2.75
C TRP A 71 6.55 25.46 3.10
N LEU A 72 6.42 24.44 3.96
CA LEU A 72 5.12 23.91 4.37
C LEU A 72 4.49 24.75 5.50
N GLY A 73 5.30 25.33 6.38
CA GLY A 73 4.82 25.91 7.64
C GLY A 73 4.50 24.83 8.68
N LYS A 74 4.24 25.24 9.93
CA LYS A 74 4.11 24.34 11.09
C LYS A 74 2.98 23.32 10.91
N ASP A 75 1.80 23.77 10.50
CA ASP A 75 0.60 22.91 10.47
C ASP A 75 0.70 21.84 9.39
N ARG A 76 1.03 22.23 8.16
CA ARG A 76 1.24 21.31 7.03
C ARG A 76 2.41 20.36 7.27
N PHE A 77 3.49 20.84 7.91
CA PHE A 77 4.59 19.98 8.31
C PHE A 77 4.13 18.90 9.31
N ASN A 78 3.35 19.27 10.32
CA ASN A 78 2.79 18.32 11.29
C ASN A 78 1.84 17.31 10.61
N MET A 79 1.04 17.74 9.64
CA MET A 79 0.19 16.86 8.84
C MET A 79 1.02 15.86 8.03
N ALA A 80 2.05 16.34 7.31
CA ALA A 80 2.98 15.47 6.60
C ALA A 80 3.65 14.47 7.54
N MET A 81 4.18 14.92 8.68
CA MET A 81 4.80 14.05 9.69
C MET A 81 3.87 12.98 10.23
N THR A 82 2.57 13.29 10.38
CA THR A 82 1.57 12.30 10.80
C THR A 82 1.42 11.18 9.78
N VAL A 83 1.38 11.51 8.47
CA VAL A 83 1.33 10.52 7.39
C VAL A 83 2.62 9.70 7.33
N ILE A 84 3.77 10.38 7.38
CA ILE A 84 5.11 9.78 7.32
C ILE A 84 5.29 8.74 8.45
N ARG A 85 4.96 9.10 9.70
CA ARG A 85 5.09 8.20 10.86
C ARG A 85 4.20 6.96 10.77
N ARG A 86 2.99 7.07 10.20
CA ARG A 86 2.09 5.93 9.97
C ARG A 86 2.63 4.90 8.98
N ARG A 87 3.64 5.28 8.19
CA ARG A 87 4.32 4.43 7.23
C ARG A 87 5.75 4.09 7.64
N ASN A 88 6.07 4.21 8.93
CA ASN A 88 7.42 3.98 9.47
C ASN A 88 8.49 4.86 8.79
N GLY A 89 8.06 5.99 8.23
CA GLY A 89 8.94 6.97 7.65
C GLY A 89 9.46 7.97 8.68
N GLU A 90 10.41 8.80 8.27
CA GLU A 90 11.03 9.81 9.11
C GLU A 90 11.32 11.10 8.33
N TYR A 91 11.71 12.14 9.07
CA TYR A 91 12.18 13.39 8.50
C TYR A 91 13.68 13.51 8.68
N ILE A 92 14.37 13.83 7.58
CA ILE A 92 15.82 14.02 7.54
C ILE A 92 16.10 15.52 7.47
N PRO A 93 16.60 16.14 8.57
CA PRO A 93 17.03 17.53 8.54
C PRO A 93 18.34 17.64 7.76
N ALA A 94 18.31 18.33 6.61
CA ALA A 94 19.48 18.51 5.74
C ALA A 94 19.55 19.94 5.16
N GLY A 95 19.06 20.93 5.90
CA GLY A 95 19.00 22.32 5.44
C GLY A 95 18.13 22.46 4.19
N LYS A 96 18.74 22.83 3.06
CA LYS A 96 18.06 22.96 1.76
C LYS A 96 17.57 21.62 1.19
N ASP A 97 18.24 20.53 1.56
CA ASP A 97 17.90 19.19 1.08
C ASP A 97 17.04 18.42 2.09
N SER A 98 16.42 19.11 3.05
CA SER A 98 15.56 18.45 4.04
C SER A 98 14.38 17.76 3.35
N HIS A 99 14.15 16.50 3.73
CA HIS A 99 13.17 15.64 3.07
C HIS A 99 12.58 14.64 4.05
N PHE A 100 11.48 14.01 3.66
CA PHE A 100 10.95 12.86 4.35
C PHE A 100 11.34 11.57 3.62
N THR A 101 11.39 10.47 4.35
CA THR A 101 11.64 9.14 3.79
C THR A 101 10.49 8.20 4.16
N ILE A 102 10.15 7.28 3.27
CA ILE A 102 9.18 6.21 3.54
C ILE A 102 9.76 4.88 3.05
N PRO A 103 9.96 3.87 3.91
CA PRO A 103 10.43 2.55 3.47
C PRO A 103 9.37 1.82 2.64
N LYS A 104 9.79 0.98 1.69
CA LYS A 104 8.88 0.18 0.84
C LYS A 104 8.40 -1.14 1.46
N GLY A 105 8.78 -1.41 2.72
CA GLY A 105 8.57 -2.69 3.42
C GLY A 105 7.12 -3.08 3.67
#